data_AF-A0A951UMG0-F1
#
_entry.id   AF-A0A951UMG0-F1
#
_cell.length_a   1.000
_cell.length_b   1.000
_cell.length_c   1.000
_cell.angle_alpha   90.00
_cell.angle_beta   90.00
_cell.angle_gamma   90.00
#
_symmetry.space_group_name_H-M   'P 1'
#
loop_
_entity.id
_entity.type
_entity.pdbx_description
1 polymer ?
#
loop_
_entity_poly.entity_id
_entity_poly.type
_entity_poly.pdbx_seq_one_letter_code
_entity_poly.pdbx_strand_id
1 'polypeptide(L)'
;MILGFDPGRQKCGLAVMGVDRNLYYHEVIAAHEAIATIQSLRQKFPISTLVVGDQTSAKEWKQKLSSDLPQPPRIILVDERHSTLEARDRYWQMYPPKGLSRLIPEGMRGIPRPIDDIVAILLIERYLGQLTREMQYE
;
A
#
# COMPACT_ATOMS: atom_id res chain seq x y z
N MET A 1 3.93 -6.44 -12.33
CA MET A 1 3.21 -6.26 -11.05
C MET A 1 3.57 -4.91 -10.45
N ILE A 2 2.72 -4.39 -9.57
CA ILE A 2 2.90 -3.10 -8.91
C ILE A 2 3.09 -3.37 -7.42
N LEU A 3 4.07 -2.72 -6.82
CA LEU A 3 4.26 -2.71 -5.36
C LEU A 3 3.76 -1.36 -4.83
N GLY A 4 2.89 -1.40 -3.83
CA GLY A 4 2.43 -0.25 -3.05
C GLY A 4 3.22 -0.16 -1.75
N PHE A 5 3.59 1.05 -1.37
CA PHE A 5 4.37 1.34 -0.17
C PHE A 5 3.81 2.57 0.54
N ASP A 6 3.30 2.37 1.76
CA ASP A 6 2.88 3.43 2.68
C ASP A 6 3.99 3.64 3.74
N PRO A 7 4.84 4.67 3.57
CA PRO A 7 5.97 4.89 4.45
C PRO A 7 5.60 5.57 5.77
N GLY A 8 5.81 4.88 6.89
CA GLY A 8 5.75 5.48 8.23
C GLY A 8 7.12 5.61 8.91
N ARG A 9 7.13 6.30 10.05
CA ARG A 9 8.36 6.49 10.85
C ARG A 9 8.81 5.22 11.58
N GLN A 10 7.87 4.44 12.08
CA GLN A 10 8.15 3.23 12.87
C GLN A 10 7.79 1.94 12.13
N LYS A 11 6.73 1.98 11.35
CA LYS A 11 6.20 0.86 10.56
C LYS A 11 5.82 1.37 9.18
N CYS A 12 5.81 0.47 8.20
CA CYS A 12 5.39 0.77 6.85
C CYS A 12 4.42 -0.30 6.36
N GLY A 13 3.48 0.10 5.50
CA GLY A 13 2.62 -0.81 4.76
C GLY A 13 3.25 -1.20 3.44
N LEU A 14 3.15 -2.48 3.08
CA LEU A 14 3.50 -3.00 1.76
C LEU A 14 2.34 -3.78 1.16
N ALA A 15 2.20 -3.70 -0.16
CA ALA A 15 1.29 -4.54 -0.93
C ALA A 15 1.87 -4.84 -2.32
N VAL A 16 1.56 -6.01 -2.88
CA VAL A 16 1.89 -6.39 -4.26
C VAL A 16 0.61 -6.79 -4.97
N MET A 17 0.31 -6.11 -6.08
CA MET A 17 -0.90 -6.33 -6.86
C MET A 17 -0.57 -6.44 -8.36
N GLY A 18 -1.29 -7.30 -9.06
CA GLY A 18 -1.25 -7.37 -10.52
C GLY A 18 -2.05 -6.24 -11.17
N VAL A 19 -1.82 -5.99 -12.46
CA VAL A 19 -2.63 -5.03 -13.24
C VAL A 19 -4.07 -5.50 -13.42
N ASP A 20 -4.30 -6.81 -13.23
CA ASP A 20 -5.60 -7.48 -13.13
C ASP A 20 -6.32 -7.23 -11.79
N ARG A 21 -5.73 -6.42 -10.89
CA ARG A 21 -6.22 -6.10 -9.54
C ARG A 21 -6.22 -7.29 -8.58
N ASN A 22 -5.56 -8.39 -8.93
CA ASN A 22 -5.36 -9.50 -8.00
C ASN A 22 -4.29 -9.11 -6.97
N LEU A 23 -4.61 -9.28 -5.68
CA LEU A 23 -3.71 -9.01 -4.57
C LEU A 23 -2.89 -10.26 -4.24
N TYR A 24 -1.56 -10.16 -4.33
CA TYR A 24 -0.65 -11.30 -4.15
C TYR A 24 0.06 -11.29 -2.80
N TYR A 25 0.24 -10.11 -2.21
CA TYR A 25 0.90 -9.93 -0.92
C TYR A 25 0.46 -8.61 -0.29
N HIS A 26 0.34 -8.57 1.03
CA HIS A 26 0.27 -7.34 1.79
C HIS A 26 0.69 -7.57 3.24
N GLU A 27 1.44 -6.64 3.82
CA GLU A 27 1.95 -6.77 5.20
C GLU A 27 2.35 -5.41 5.78
N VAL A 28 2.19 -5.27 7.11
CA VAL A 28 2.76 -4.15 7.86
C VAL A 28 4.05 -4.63 8.51
N ILE A 29 5.15 -3.94 8.19
CA ILE A 29 6.50 -4.29 8.64
C ILE A 29 7.13 -3.14 9.42
N ALA A 30 8.24 -3.41 10.11
CA ALA A 30 8.99 -2.33 10.74
C ALA A 30 9.70 -1.47 9.68
N ALA A 31 9.79 -0.16 9.91
CA ALA A 31 10.35 0.78 8.92
C ALA A 31 11.81 0.45 8.55
N HIS A 32 12.60 -0.08 9.49
CA HIS A 32 13.99 -0.47 9.23
C HIS A 32 14.12 -1.70 8.32
N GLU A 33 13.07 -2.53 8.22
CA GLU A 33 13.03 -3.73 7.36
C GLU A 33 12.53 -3.43 5.94
N ALA A 34 12.07 -2.20 5.68
CA ALA A 34 11.38 -1.85 4.45
C ALA A 34 12.20 -2.10 3.18
N ILE A 35 13.45 -1.64 3.15
CA ILE A 35 14.31 -1.80 1.96
C ILE A 35 14.57 -3.29 1.68
N ALA A 36 14.95 -4.06 2.71
CA ALA A 36 15.22 -5.48 2.57
C ALA A 36 13.97 -6.27 2.12
N THR A 37 12.80 -5.94 2.68
CA THR A 37 11.54 -6.57 2.30
C THR A 37 11.15 -6.25 0.87
N ILE A 38 11.27 -4.98 0.45
CA ILE A 38 11.03 -4.56 -0.93
C ILE A 38 11.96 -5.30 -1.90
N GLN A 39 13.24 -5.45 -1.57
CA GLN A 39 14.19 -6.22 -2.39
C GLN A 39 13.78 -7.69 -2.50
N SER A 40 13.40 -8.33 -1.39
CA SER A 40 12.92 -9.73 -1.38
C SER A 40 11.66 -9.90 -2.23
N LEU A 41 10.70 -8.99 -2.12
CA LEU A 41 9.48 -9.00 -2.96
C LEU A 41 9.81 -8.85 -4.44
N ARG A 42 10.78 -8.00 -4.80
CA ARG A 42 11.24 -7.83 -6.19
C ARG A 42 11.94 -9.05 -6.77
N GLN A 43 12.49 -9.93 -5.93
CA GLN A 43 13.04 -11.21 -6.38
C GLN A 43 11.95 -12.26 -6.62
N LYS A 44 10.85 -12.19 -5.85
CA LYS A 44 9.71 -13.12 -5.94
C LYS A 44 8.71 -12.74 -7.03
N PHE A 45 8.55 -11.45 -7.28
CA PHE A 45 7.54 -10.91 -8.18
C PHE A 45 8.18 -9.99 -9.23
N PRO A 46 7.74 -10.02 -10.50
CA PRO A 46 8.19 -9.12 -11.55
C PRO A 46 7.59 -7.72 -11.35
N ILE A 47 8.10 -7.00 -10.34
CA ILE A 47 7.65 -5.65 -9.97
C ILE A 47 8.30 -4.63 -10.91
N SER A 48 7.48 -3.94 -11.70
CA SER A 48 7.89 -2.91 -12.66
C SER A 48 7.70 -1.50 -12.12
N THR A 49 6.81 -1.33 -11.14
CA THR A 49 6.39 -0.02 -10.62
C THR A 49 6.26 -0.08 -9.11
N LEU A 50 6.83 0.93 -8.44
CA LEU A 50 6.70 1.17 -7.01
C LEU A 50 5.85 2.42 -6.80
N VAL A 51 4.66 2.25 -6.27
CA VAL A 51 3.75 3.34 -5.87
C VAL A 51 4.02 3.67 -4.42
N VAL A 52 4.33 4.94 -4.15
CA VAL A 52 4.66 5.42 -2.80
C VAL A 52 3.68 6.53 -2.42
N GLY A 53 3.23 6.46 -1.17
CA GLY A 53 2.42 7.50 -0.56
C GLY A 53 3.08 8.87 -0.48
N ASP A 54 2.38 9.93 -0.86
CA ASP A 54 2.87 11.33 -0.81
C ASP A 54 2.74 11.99 0.58
N GLN A 55 3.03 11.23 1.65
CA GLN A 55 3.10 11.76 3.02
C GLN A 55 4.34 12.64 3.25
N THR A 56 4.42 13.29 4.42
CA THR A 56 5.53 14.20 4.80
C THR A 56 6.93 13.57 4.70
N SER A 57 7.03 12.23 4.76
CA SER A 57 8.27 11.45 4.65
C SER A 57 8.60 10.99 3.21
N ALA A 58 7.74 11.25 2.23
CA ALA A 58 7.85 10.70 0.88
C ALA A 58 9.15 11.06 0.16
N LYS A 59 9.65 12.30 0.35
CA LYS A 59 10.91 12.76 -0.25
C LYS A 59 12.12 11.98 0.28
N GLU A 60 12.18 11.78 1.59
CA GLU A 60 13.25 11.03 2.25
C GLU A 60 13.25 9.57 1.79
N TRP A 61 12.07 8.95 1.77
CA TRP A 61 11.92 7.59 1.28
C TRP A 61 12.25 7.44 -0.19
N LYS A 62 11.86 8.38 -1.05
CA LYS A 62 12.22 8.35 -2.47
C LYS A 62 13.74 8.38 -2.65
N GLN A 63 14.45 9.22 -1.90
CA GLN A 63 15.90 9.26 -1.94
C GLN A 63 16.51 7.95 -1.49
N LYS A 64 16.07 7.42 -0.34
CA LYS A 64 16.55 6.15 0.22
C LYS A 64 16.28 4.95 -0.70
N LEU A 65 15.09 4.88 -1.29
CA LEU A 65 14.73 3.85 -2.26
C LEU A 65 15.58 3.95 -3.53
N SER A 66 15.93 5.16 -3.96
CA SER A 66 16.75 5.36 -5.16
C SER A 66 18.23 5.04 -4.90
N SER A 67 18.74 5.24 -3.68
CA SER A 67 20.13 4.95 -3.32
C SER A 67 20.36 3.49 -2.95
N ASP A 68 19.43 2.88 -2.21
CA ASP A 68 19.66 1.61 -1.53
C ASP A 68 19.07 0.42 -2.31
N LEU A 69 18.19 0.67 -3.29
CA LEU A 69 17.69 -0.39 -4.16
C LEU A 69 18.58 -0.54 -5.40
N PRO A 70 19.13 -1.74 -5.67
CA PRO A 70 19.77 -2.01 -6.94
C PRO A 70 18.73 -1.92 -8.06
N GLN A 71 19.05 -1.14 -9.10
CA GLN A 71 18.18 -0.89 -10.27
C GLN A 71 16.75 -0.53 -9.85
N PRO A 72 16.51 0.66 -9.26
CA PRO A 72 15.22 0.99 -8.68
C PRO A 72 14.11 0.92 -9.75
N PRO A 73 12.93 0.34 -9.43
CA PRO A 73 11.81 0.34 -10.34
C PRO A 73 11.31 1.78 -10.56
N ARG A 74 10.41 1.98 -11.53
CA ARG A 74 9.74 3.27 -11.72
C ARG A 74 9.00 3.64 -10.43
N ILE A 75 9.41 4.72 -9.77
CA ILE A 75 8.78 5.23 -8.54
C ILE A 75 7.72 6.28 -8.92
N ILE A 76 6.47 6.05 -8.52
CA ILE A 76 5.35 6.96 -8.70
C ILE A 76 4.85 7.41 -7.32
N LEU A 77 4.70 8.72 -7.13
CA LEU A 77 4.06 9.27 -5.94
C LEU A 77 2.56 9.38 -6.19
N VAL A 78 1.75 8.94 -5.22
CA VAL A 78 0.30 9.02 -5.27
C VAL A 78 -0.22 9.73 -4.02
N ASP A 79 -1.18 10.63 -4.22
CA ASP A 79 -1.81 11.38 -3.13
C ASP A 79 -2.57 10.42 -2.20
N GLU A 80 -2.33 10.57 -0.90
CA GLU A 80 -2.85 9.76 0.21
C GLU A 80 -3.90 10.46 1.06
N ARG A 81 -4.41 11.62 0.65
CA ARG A 81 -5.48 12.30 1.41
C ARG A 81 -6.61 11.31 1.77
N HIS A 82 -6.95 11.31 3.07
CA HIS A 82 -7.99 10.49 3.70
C HIS A 82 -7.79 8.97 3.64
N SER A 83 -6.61 8.47 3.25
CA SER A 83 -6.34 7.04 3.08
C SER A 83 -6.54 6.21 4.35
N THR A 84 -6.28 6.76 5.53
CA THR A 84 -6.47 6.04 6.80
C THR A 84 -7.95 5.74 7.08
N LEU A 85 -8.86 6.66 6.79
CA LEU A 85 -10.29 6.43 6.98
C LEU A 85 -10.79 5.38 5.98
N GLU A 86 -10.41 5.53 4.71
CA GLU A 86 -10.73 4.55 3.66
C GLU A 86 -10.18 3.16 3.99
N ALA A 87 -8.98 3.08 4.56
CA ALA A 87 -8.36 1.82 4.96
C ALA A 87 -9.14 1.13 6.10
N ARG A 88 -9.78 1.89 7.00
CA ARG A 88 -10.65 1.33 8.05
C ARG A 88 -11.88 0.67 7.45
N ASP A 89 -12.53 1.33 6.50
CA ASP A 89 -13.71 0.79 5.83
C ASP A 89 -13.33 -0.43 4.98
N ARG A 90 -12.19 -0.34 4.26
CA ARG A 90 -11.63 -1.43 3.47
C ARG A 90 -11.27 -2.65 4.33
N TYR A 91 -10.79 -2.44 5.56
CA TYR A 91 -10.54 -3.53 6.51
C TYR A 91 -11.79 -4.38 6.75
N TRP A 92 -12.95 -3.77 7.00
CA TRP A 92 -14.18 -4.51 7.26
C TRP A 92 -14.75 -5.20 6.03
N GLN A 93 -14.44 -4.71 4.82
CA GLN A 93 -14.77 -5.41 3.57
C GLN A 93 -13.91 -6.66 3.37
N MET A 94 -12.60 -6.58 3.68
CA MET A 94 -11.67 -7.71 3.58
C MET A 94 -11.85 -8.74 4.71
N TYR A 95 -12.16 -8.26 5.91
CA TYR A 95 -12.28 -9.06 7.13
C TYR A 95 -13.63 -8.79 7.79
N PRO A 96 -14.74 -9.31 7.24
CA PRO A 96 -16.07 -9.10 7.82
C PRO A 96 -16.13 -9.54 9.29
N PRO A 97 -16.82 -8.78 10.16
CA PRO A 97 -16.91 -9.09 11.59
C PRO A 97 -17.62 -10.44 11.79
N LYS A 98 -17.08 -11.25 12.72
CA LYS A 98 -17.59 -12.59 13.05
C LYS A 98 -18.16 -12.64 14.47
N GLY A 99 -19.16 -13.50 14.69
CA GLY A 99 -19.78 -13.70 16.01
C GLY A 99 -20.40 -12.43 16.58
N LEU A 100 -20.20 -12.17 17.88
CA LEU A 100 -20.78 -11.03 18.60
C LEU A 100 -20.35 -9.67 18.05
N SER A 101 -19.17 -9.59 17.42
CA SER A 101 -18.68 -8.34 16.81
C SER A 101 -19.58 -7.83 15.67
N ARG A 102 -20.42 -8.71 15.07
CA ARG A 102 -21.39 -8.34 14.04
C ARG A 102 -22.52 -7.44 14.57
N LEU A 103 -22.83 -7.53 15.88
CA LEU A 103 -23.88 -6.72 16.52
C LEU A 103 -23.41 -5.31 16.88
N ILE A 104 -22.09 -5.08 16.90
CA ILE A 104 -21.50 -3.77 17.19
C ILE A 104 -21.56 -2.93 15.91
N PRO A 105 -22.05 -1.67 15.93
CA PRO A 105 -21.99 -0.77 14.78
C PRO A 105 -20.55 -0.52 14.30
N GLU A 106 -20.36 -0.39 12.99
CA GLU A 106 -19.02 -0.32 12.37
C GLU A 106 -18.11 0.76 12.95
N GLY A 107 -18.63 1.96 13.17
CA GLY A 107 -17.86 3.07 13.77
C GLY A 107 -17.42 2.82 15.22
N MET A 108 -18.04 1.86 15.91
CA MET A 108 -17.68 1.48 17.29
C MET A 108 -16.75 0.26 17.34
N ARG A 109 -16.47 -0.39 16.20
CA ARG A 109 -15.57 -1.54 16.15
C ARG A 109 -14.11 -1.06 16.17
N GLY A 110 -13.35 -1.57 17.15
CA GLY A 110 -11.90 -1.42 17.16
C GLY A 110 -11.26 -2.32 16.09
N ILE A 111 -10.26 -1.80 15.38
CA ILE A 111 -9.44 -2.62 14.48
C ILE A 111 -8.27 -3.18 15.29
N PRO A 112 -8.13 -4.51 15.40
CA PRO A 112 -7.16 -5.14 16.30
C PRO A 112 -5.73 -5.18 15.74
N ARG A 113 -5.48 -4.56 14.58
CA ARG A 113 -4.16 -4.57 13.91
C ARG A 113 -3.87 -3.26 13.17
N PRO A 114 -2.58 -2.97 12.90
CA PRO A 114 -2.19 -1.98 11.90
C PRO A 114 -2.85 -2.22 10.54
N ILE A 115 -3.14 -1.13 9.81
CA ILE A 115 -3.84 -1.14 8.51
C ILE A 115 -3.04 -0.41 7.42
N ASP A 116 -1.78 -0.09 7.69
CA ASP A 116 -0.88 0.63 6.77
C ASP A 116 -0.69 -0.19 5.46
N ASP A 117 -0.77 -1.52 5.54
CA ASP A 117 -0.76 -2.39 4.36
C ASP A 117 -2.02 -2.26 3.50
N ILE A 118 -3.16 -1.99 4.12
CA ILE A 118 -4.40 -1.66 3.41
C ILE A 118 -4.29 -0.29 2.75
N VAL A 119 -3.63 0.68 3.38
CA VAL A 119 -3.28 1.94 2.70
C VAL A 119 -2.42 1.67 1.46
N ALA A 120 -1.41 0.80 1.57
CA ALA A 120 -0.61 0.39 0.42
C ALA A 120 -1.41 -0.30 -0.70
N ILE A 121 -2.47 -1.06 -0.38
CA ILE A 121 -3.41 -1.60 -1.37
C ILE A 121 -4.15 -0.45 -2.09
N LEU A 122 -4.74 0.48 -1.31
CA LEU A 122 -5.51 1.61 -1.84
C LEU A 122 -4.65 2.51 -2.75
N LEU A 123 -3.37 2.71 -2.42
CA LEU A 123 -2.42 3.42 -3.28
C LEU A 123 -2.33 2.82 -4.68
N ILE A 124 -2.19 1.49 -4.76
CA ILE A 124 -2.10 0.79 -6.04
C ILE A 124 -3.43 0.90 -6.80
N GLU A 125 -4.56 0.73 -6.12
CA GLU A 125 -5.90 0.86 -6.72
C GLU A 125 -6.12 2.28 -7.29
N ARG A 126 -5.68 3.32 -6.57
CA ARG A 126 -5.71 4.73 -7.02
C ARG A 126 -4.85 4.93 -8.26
N TYR A 127 -3.62 4.42 -8.27
CA TYR A 127 -2.72 4.50 -9.42
C TYR A 127 -3.32 3.83 -10.66
N LEU A 128 -3.83 2.60 -10.52
CA LEU A 128 -4.50 1.88 -11.62
C LEU A 128 -5.74 2.63 -12.13
N GLY A 129 -6.50 3.26 -11.22
CA GLY A 129 -7.64 4.10 -11.58
C GLY A 129 -7.25 5.36 -12.36
N GLN A 130 -6.11 5.99 -12.06
CA GLN A 130 -5.59 7.13 -12.82
C GLN A 130 -5.18 6.71 -14.24
N LEU A 131 -4.41 5.64 -14.39
CA LEU A 131 -4.01 5.10 -15.70
C LEU A 131 -5.22 4.77 -16.57
N THR A 132 -6.24 4.14 -15.99
CA THR A 132 -7.46 3.78 -16.73
C THR A 132 -8.17 5.03 -17.26
N ARG A 133 -8.23 6.11 -16.46
CA ARG A 133 -8.86 7.37 -16.89
C ARG A 133 -8.07 8.04 -18.00
N GLU A 134 -6.74 8.14 -17.87
CA GLU A 134 -5.89 8.77 -18.89
C GLU A 134 -6.08 8.11 -20.26
N MET A 135 -6.15 6.78 -20.30
CA MET A 135 -6.40 6.02 -21.54
C MET A 135 -7.81 6.20 -22.14
N GLN A 136 -8.78 6.71 -21.38
CA GLN A 136 -10.14 6.98 -21.87
C GLN A 136 -10.30 8.38 -22.47
N TYR A 137 -9.32 9.26 -22.29
CA TYR A 137 -9.31 10.63 -22.81
C TYR A 137 -8.26 10.83 -23.93
N GLU A 138 -7.62 9.76 -24.39
CA GLU A 138 -6.78 9.68 -25.61
C GLU A 138 -7.56 9.01 -26.76
#